data_AF-A0A661Q3K5-F1
#
_entry.id   AF-A0A661Q3K5-F1
#
_cell.length_a   1.000
_cell.length_b   1.000
_cell.length_c   1.000
_cell.angle_alpha   90.00
_cell.angle_beta   90.00
_cell.angle_gamma   90.00
#
_symmetry.space_group_name_H-M   'P 1'
#
loop_
_entity.id
_entity.type
_entity.pdbx_description
1 polymer ?
#
loop_
_entity_poly.entity_id
_entity_poly.type
_entity_poly.pdbx_seq_one_letter_code
_entity_poly.pdbx_strand_id
1 'polypeptide(L)'
;LTENGDGEDQEVFAEYLAESREKLFRVRSLRPAPFIDNKIVTAWNGLMIAALARAAVVFENPDYLKTAAAAAVALKKSSGRDKSRLWRLGQVAGTTSATPAFLDDYAYLIWGLIELDRAGGNPEFLEWAKELTASVNELFWDEKGERFFYSGSDAEELIARNLELHDGVLPGSNSVMIANLLNLAAAGGDPEWREQAEKTLGRGAGFAAKTALLYLHYLSVLSDYLP
;
A
#
# COMPACT_ATOMS: atom_id res chain seq x y z
N LEU A 1 48.74 4.94 -25.29
CA LEU A 1 48.75 6.07 -26.26
C LEU A 1 47.28 6.35 -26.59
N THR A 2 46.56 7.25 -25.94
CA THR A 2 46.95 8.47 -25.22
C THR A 2 46.04 8.67 -24.01
N GLU A 3 46.68 8.96 -22.88
CA GLU A 3 46.12 9.11 -21.53
C GLU A 3 45.61 10.53 -21.23
N ASN A 4 45.29 11.38 -22.22
CA ASN A 4 45.01 12.81 -21.97
C ASN A 4 44.02 13.48 -22.96
N GLY A 5 43.06 12.75 -23.55
CA GLY A 5 42.11 13.31 -24.54
C GLY A 5 40.61 13.14 -24.22
N ASP A 6 40.26 12.38 -23.18
CA ASP A 6 38.92 11.78 -23.09
C ASP A 6 37.86 12.69 -22.43
N GLY A 7 38.25 13.82 -21.85
CA GLY A 7 37.34 14.75 -21.15
C GLY A 7 36.61 15.71 -22.10
N GLU A 8 37.33 16.33 -23.04
CA GLU A 8 36.74 17.27 -24.02
C GLU A 8 35.78 16.54 -24.99
N ASP A 9 36.12 15.34 -25.44
CA ASP A 9 35.23 14.54 -26.31
C ASP A 9 33.96 14.07 -25.59
N GLN A 10 34.02 13.83 -24.28
CA GLN A 10 32.85 13.49 -23.48
C GLN A 10 31.94 14.70 -23.22
N GLU A 11 32.52 15.87 -22.94
CA GLU A 11 31.76 17.11 -22.77
C GLU A 11 31.08 17.54 -24.08
N VAL A 12 31.82 17.51 -25.19
CA VAL A 12 31.27 17.82 -26.53
C VAL A 12 30.15 16.84 -26.90
N PHE A 13 30.33 15.54 -26.64
CA PHE A 13 29.28 14.54 -26.88
C PHE A 13 28.05 14.77 -25.99
N ALA A 14 28.24 15.13 -24.71
CA ALA A 14 27.15 15.44 -23.79
C ALA A 14 26.36 16.68 -24.24
N GLU A 15 27.03 17.72 -24.73
CA GLU A 15 26.40 18.92 -25.31
C GLU A 15 25.57 18.56 -26.55
N TYR A 16 26.13 17.81 -27.50
CA TYR A 16 25.40 17.35 -28.68
C TYR A 16 24.16 16.51 -28.31
N LEU A 17 24.27 15.65 -27.30
CA LEU A 17 23.16 14.83 -26.83
C LEU A 17 22.08 15.68 -26.14
N ALA A 18 22.48 16.67 -25.33
CA ALA A 18 21.55 17.60 -24.69
C ALA A 18 20.79 18.44 -25.71
N GLU A 19 21.49 19.00 -26.72
CA GLU A 19 20.87 19.77 -27.79
C GLU A 19 19.91 18.91 -28.62
N SER A 20 20.30 17.67 -28.92
CA SER A 20 19.46 16.71 -29.64
C SER A 20 18.20 16.34 -28.83
N ARG A 21 18.33 16.14 -27.51
CA ARG A 21 17.19 15.89 -26.61
C ARG A 21 16.23 17.06 -26.58
N GLU A 22 16.72 18.29 -26.53
CA GLU A 22 15.90 19.50 -26.54
C GLU A 22 15.14 19.65 -27.87
N LYS A 23 15.80 19.42 -29.01
CA LYS A 23 15.15 19.43 -30.33
C LYS A 23 14.04 18.38 -30.42
N LEU A 24 14.31 17.15 -29.97
CA LEU A 24 13.31 16.07 -29.91
C LEU A 24 12.18 16.37 -28.93
N PHE A 25 12.48 16.95 -27.77
CA PHE A 25 11.49 17.35 -26.76
C PHE A 25 10.53 18.39 -27.32
N ARG A 26 11.04 19.45 -27.97
CA ARG A 26 10.19 20.48 -28.61
C ARG A 26 9.21 19.87 -29.60
N VAL A 27 9.66 18.97 -30.47
CA VAL A 27 8.80 18.28 -31.44
C VAL A 27 7.78 17.37 -30.73
N ARG A 28 8.18 16.66 -29.67
CA ARG A 28 7.27 15.82 -28.87
C ARG A 28 6.19 16.64 -28.15
N SER A 29 6.54 17.80 -27.64
CA SER A 29 5.64 18.70 -26.90
C SER A 29 4.53 19.32 -27.76
N LEU A 30 4.65 19.24 -29.10
CA LEU A 30 3.58 19.63 -30.02
C LEU A 30 2.46 18.58 -30.12
N ARG A 31 2.69 17.35 -29.64
CA ARG A 31 1.66 16.31 -29.62
C ARG A 31 0.72 16.57 -28.43
N PRO A 32 -0.59 16.35 -28.57
CA PRO A 32 -1.48 16.29 -27.42
C PRO A 32 -0.89 15.31 -26.39
N ALA A 33 -0.69 15.79 -25.16
CA ALA A 33 -0.21 14.93 -24.10
C ALA A 33 -1.20 13.77 -23.92
N PRO A 34 -0.71 12.52 -23.70
CA PRO A 34 -1.61 11.44 -23.33
C PRO A 34 -2.38 11.82 -22.08
N PHE A 35 -3.62 11.34 -21.96
CA PHE A 35 -4.39 11.51 -20.74
C PHE A 35 -3.60 10.97 -19.55
N ILE A 36 -3.43 11.81 -18.53
CA ILE A 36 -2.81 11.42 -17.26
C ILE A 36 -3.94 11.18 -16.28
N ASP A 37 -4.08 9.94 -15.83
CA ASP A 37 -4.94 9.65 -14.69
C ASP A 37 -4.29 10.26 -13.44
N ASN A 38 -4.96 11.23 -12.83
CA ASN A 38 -4.49 11.95 -11.66
C ASN A 38 -5.05 11.37 -10.34
N LYS A 39 -5.72 10.21 -10.38
CA LYS A 39 -6.30 9.58 -9.18
C LYS A 39 -5.23 9.23 -8.16
N ILE A 40 -5.48 9.62 -6.92
CA ILE A 40 -4.73 9.18 -5.75
C ILE A 40 -5.52 8.03 -5.13
N VAL A 41 -5.17 6.79 -5.47
CA VAL A 41 -5.82 5.59 -4.92
C VAL A 41 -5.15 5.19 -3.61
N THR A 42 -5.92 5.04 -2.53
CA THR A 42 -5.40 4.74 -1.19
C THR A 42 -4.63 3.43 -1.14
N ALA A 43 -5.19 2.34 -1.66
CA ALA A 43 -4.53 1.04 -1.77
C ALA A 43 -3.13 1.14 -2.43
N TRP A 44 -3.03 1.80 -3.59
CA TRP A 44 -1.77 1.91 -4.33
C TRP A 44 -0.74 2.78 -3.62
N ASN A 45 -1.19 3.85 -2.98
CA ASN A 45 -0.30 4.67 -2.16
C ASN A 45 0.17 3.91 -0.91
N GLY A 46 -0.66 3.05 -0.31
CA GLY A 46 -0.25 2.15 0.77
C GLY A 46 0.89 1.23 0.36
N LEU A 47 0.78 0.57 -0.79
CA LEU A 47 1.86 -0.26 -1.36
C LEU A 47 3.12 0.55 -1.69
N MET A 48 2.96 1.74 -2.27
CA MET A 48 4.07 2.65 -2.54
C MET A 48 4.81 3.04 -1.25
N ILE A 49 4.07 3.39 -0.20
CA ILE A 49 4.61 3.75 1.11
C ILE A 49 5.40 2.56 1.69
N ALA A 50 4.82 1.35 1.68
CA ALA A 50 5.50 0.14 2.14
C ALA A 50 6.82 -0.10 1.38
N ALA A 51 6.78 0.01 0.05
CA ALA A 51 7.95 -0.20 -0.80
C ALA A 51 9.06 0.84 -0.52
N LEU A 52 8.69 2.12 -0.42
CA LEU A 52 9.64 3.20 -0.14
C LEU A 52 10.25 3.10 1.26
N ALA A 53 9.45 2.77 2.28
CA ALA A 53 9.94 2.58 3.64
C ALA A 53 10.96 1.44 3.72
N ARG A 54 10.66 0.29 3.10
CA ARG A 54 11.61 -0.84 3.00
C ARG A 54 12.87 -0.47 2.20
N ALA A 55 12.70 0.22 1.07
CA ALA A 55 13.81 0.67 0.25
C ALA A 55 14.72 1.65 1.00
N ALA A 56 14.17 2.52 1.85
CA ALA A 56 14.96 3.45 2.65
C ALA A 56 15.95 2.72 3.56
N VAL A 57 15.51 1.62 4.19
CA VAL A 57 16.35 0.79 5.06
C VAL A 57 17.40 0.02 4.24
N VAL A 58 16.98 -0.65 3.16
CA VAL A 58 17.87 -1.51 2.35
C VAL A 58 18.94 -0.72 1.60
N PHE A 59 18.57 0.45 1.07
CA PHE A 59 19.49 1.29 0.29
C PHE A 59 20.11 2.43 1.10
N GLU A 60 19.83 2.49 2.41
CA GLU A 60 20.29 3.55 3.31
C GLU A 60 19.99 4.96 2.76
N ASN A 61 18.84 5.12 2.11
CA ASN A 61 18.45 6.36 1.44
C ASN A 61 17.32 7.07 2.20
N PRO A 62 17.61 8.16 2.95
CA PRO A 62 16.63 8.86 3.75
C PRO A 62 15.55 9.58 2.92
N ASP A 63 15.80 9.87 1.63
CA ASP A 63 14.82 10.52 0.77
C ASP A 63 13.60 9.62 0.49
N TYR A 64 13.80 8.30 0.46
CA TYR A 64 12.70 7.35 0.33
C TYR A 64 11.79 7.37 1.56
N LEU A 65 12.38 7.37 2.77
CA LEU A 65 11.60 7.46 4.01
C LEU A 65 10.85 8.78 4.11
N LYS A 66 11.50 9.89 3.76
CA LYS A 66 10.88 11.22 3.72
C LYS A 66 9.69 11.27 2.75
N THR A 67 9.83 10.66 1.57
CA THR A 67 8.78 10.61 0.55
C THR A 67 7.60 9.75 1.01
N ALA A 68 7.87 8.58 1.59
CA ALA A 68 6.86 7.69 2.15
C ALA A 68 6.06 8.36 3.28
N ALA A 69 6.75 9.01 4.22
CA ALA A 69 6.13 9.73 5.32
C ALA A 69 5.27 10.91 4.83
N ALA A 70 5.74 11.66 3.83
CA ALA A 70 4.97 12.76 3.25
C ALA A 70 3.68 12.26 2.57
N ALA A 71 3.75 11.12 1.87
CA ALA A 71 2.58 10.49 1.25
C ALA A 71 1.56 10.02 2.31
N ALA A 72 2.01 9.37 3.39
CA ALA A 72 1.16 8.95 4.50
C ALA A 72 0.44 10.16 5.15
N VAL A 73 1.17 11.25 5.41
CA VAL A 73 0.58 12.48 5.96
C VAL A 73 -0.44 13.11 5.00
N ALA A 74 -0.17 13.09 3.68
CA ALA A 74 -1.11 13.58 2.69
C ALA A 74 -2.40 12.76 2.67
N LEU A 75 -2.30 11.43 2.69
CA LEU A 75 -3.46 10.53 2.78
C LEU A 75 -4.26 10.75 4.06
N LYS A 76 -3.59 10.90 5.22
CA LYS A 76 -4.25 11.16 6.51
C LYS A 76 -5.08 12.44 6.43
N LYS A 77 -4.55 13.49 5.81
CA LYS A 77 -5.24 14.78 5.62
C LYS A 77 -6.42 14.68 4.65
N SER A 78 -6.34 13.83 3.63
CA SER A 78 -7.42 13.63 2.67
C SER A 78 -8.46 12.59 3.09
N SER A 79 -8.28 11.93 4.22
CA SER A 79 -9.22 10.93 4.76
C SER A 79 -10.49 11.59 5.34
N GLY A 80 -11.55 10.81 5.58
CA GLY A 80 -12.86 11.29 6.02
C GLY A 80 -12.85 12.25 7.21
N ARG A 81 -13.76 13.24 7.18
CA ARG A 81 -13.88 14.33 8.18
C ARG A 81 -14.17 13.85 9.61
N ASP A 82 -14.59 12.59 9.80
CA ASP A 82 -14.93 11.97 11.08
C ASP A 82 -13.88 10.98 11.59
N LYS A 83 -12.73 10.83 10.91
CA LYS A 83 -11.59 9.96 11.27
C LYS A 83 -11.87 8.45 11.30
N SER A 84 -13.10 7.98 11.08
CA SER A 84 -13.42 6.54 11.08
C SER A 84 -13.41 5.91 9.69
N ARG A 85 -13.56 6.73 8.62
CA ARG A 85 -13.67 6.22 7.25
C ARG A 85 -12.59 6.75 6.30
N LEU A 86 -11.87 5.83 5.67
CA LEU A 86 -10.99 6.14 4.56
C LEU A 86 -11.80 6.30 3.27
N TRP A 87 -11.31 7.17 2.38
CA TRP A 87 -11.78 7.23 1.00
C TRP A 87 -10.87 6.39 0.13
N ARG A 88 -11.44 5.68 -0.86
CA ARG A 88 -10.62 4.96 -1.86
C ARG A 88 -9.81 5.93 -2.71
N LEU A 89 -10.39 7.09 -3.01
CA LEU A 89 -9.82 8.11 -3.86
C LEU A 89 -9.57 9.37 -3.04
N GLY A 90 -8.29 9.72 -2.89
CA GLY A 90 -7.84 10.95 -2.25
C GLY A 90 -8.27 12.19 -3.01
N GLN A 91 -8.23 13.34 -2.31
CA GLN A 91 -8.65 14.61 -2.88
C GLN A 91 -7.58 15.15 -3.84
N VAL A 92 -7.96 15.34 -5.11
CA VAL A 92 -7.10 15.99 -6.12
C VAL A 92 -7.79 17.27 -6.55
N ALA A 93 -7.08 18.40 -6.43
CA ALA A 93 -7.54 19.72 -6.90
C ALA A 93 -8.97 20.10 -6.46
N GLY A 94 -9.37 19.74 -5.23
CA GLY A 94 -10.68 20.09 -4.67
C GLY A 94 -11.85 19.17 -5.10
N THR A 95 -11.61 18.17 -5.96
CA THR A 95 -12.61 17.13 -6.22
C THR A 95 -12.48 16.01 -5.18
N THR A 96 -13.50 15.89 -4.33
CA THR A 96 -13.63 14.76 -3.41
C THR A 96 -14.33 13.63 -4.16
N SER A 97 -13.64 12.52 -4.39
CA SER A 97 -14.36 11.29 -4.69
C SER A 97 -14.90 10.72 -3.38
N ALA A 98 -16.22 10.60 -3.29
CA ALA A 98 -16.92 10.14 -2.09
C ALA A 98 -17.04 8.61 -2.03
N THR A 99 -16.13 7.86 -2.67
CA THR A 99 -16.17 6.39 -2.66
C THR A 99 -15.53 5.88 -1.37
N PRO A 100 -16.29 5.22 -0.46
CA PRO A 100 -15.72 4.62 0.74
C PRO A 100 -14.63 3.61 0.37
N ALA A 101 -13.57 3.58 1.18
CA ALA A 101 -12.48 2.63 1.02
C ALA A 101 -12.95 1.18 1.21
N PHE A 102 -12.34 0.28 0.45
CA PHE A 102 -12.54 -1.16 0.58
C PHE A 102 -11.44 -1.76 1.46
N LEU A 103 -11.50 -3.07 1.73
CA LEU A 103 -10.54 -3.73 2.61
C LEU A 103 -9.10 -3.60 2.10
N ASP A 104 -8.86 -3.61 0.79
CA ASP A 104 -7.53 -3.45 0.17
C ASP A 104 -6.91 -2.09 0.50
N ASP A 105 -7.71 -1.02 0.45
CA ASP A 105 -7.29 0.34 0.80
C ASP A 105 -6.78 0.42 2.25
N TYR A 106 -7.51 -0.22 3.19
CA TYR A 106 -7.08 -0.29 4.59
C TYR A 106 -5.86 -1.20 4.75
N ALA A 107 -5.91 -2.42 4.21
CA ALA A 107 -4.88 -3.43 4.41
C ALA A 107 -3.51 -2.96 3.91
N TYR A 108 -3.46 -2.37 2.73
CA TYR A 108 -2.18 -1.92 2.16
C TYR A 108 -1.68 -0.63 2.82
N LEU A 109 -2.57 0.27 3.25
CA LEU A 109 -2.16 1.46 4.00
C LEU A 109 -1.61 1.08 5.38
N ILE A 110 -2.31 0.21 6.12
CA ILE A 110 -1.83 -0.31 7.41
C ILE A 110 -0.46 -0.97 7.24
N TRP A 111 -0.28 -1.79 6.20
CA TRP A 111 1.02 -2.38 5.90
C TRP A 111 2.10 -1.32 5.69
N GLY A 112 1.84 -0.30 4.87
CA GLY A 112 2.76 0.81 4.65
C GLY A 112 3.11 1.59 5.93
N LEU A 113 2.15 1.78 6.83
CA LEU A 113 2.36 2.45 8.11
C LEU A 113 3.24 1.63 9.07
N ILE A 114 3.05 0.31 9.10
CA ILE A 114 3.92 -0.62 9.86
C ILE A 114 5.36 -0.57 9.31
N GLU A 115 5.53 -0.58 7.99
CA GLU A 115 6.87 -0.49 7.38
C GLU A 115 7.52 0.88 7.62
N LEU A 116 6.74 1.97 7.63
CA LEU A 116 7.23 3.30 8.02
C LEU A 116 7.75 3.33 9.45
N ASP A 117 7.01 2.76 10.40
CA ASP A 117 7.42 2.65 11.80
C ASP A 117 8.75 1.87 11.93
N ARG A 118 8.81 0.69 11.29
CA ARG A 118 10.02 -0.16 11.26
C ARG A 118 11.25 0.52 10.67
N ALA A 119 11.05 1.38 9.69
CA ALA A 119 12.12 2.14 9.05
C ALA A 119 12.63 3.32 9.91
N GLY A 120 12.15 3.48 11.14
CA GLY A 120 12.51 4.60 12.02
C GLY A 120 11.66 5.85 11.78
N GLY A 121 10.45 5.67 11.25
CA GLY A 121 9.46 6.73 11.07
C GLY A 121 8.91 7.29 12.39
N ASN A 122 7.99 8.25 12.29
CA ASN A 122 7.31 8.81 13.45
C ASN A 122 6.38 7.75 14.08
N PRO A 123 6.42 7.50 15.41
CA PRO A 123 5.53 6.55 16.08
C PRO A 123 4.03 6.83 15.89
N GLU A 124 3.65 8.05 15.51
CA GLU A 124 2.27 8.37 15.10
C GLU A 124 1.75 7.51 13.92
N PHE A 125 2.64 6.96 13.09
CA PHE A 125 2.24 6.06 11.99
C PHE A 125 1.76 4.72 12.52
N LEU A 126 2.42 4.14 13.53
CA LEU A 126 1.99 2.90 14.16
C LEU A 126 0.66 3.09 14.89
N GLU A 127 0.49 4.21 15.61
CA GLU A 127 -0.79 4.53 16.25
C GLU A 127 -1.92 4.71 15.23
N TRP A 128 -1.63 5.35 14.08
CA TRP A 128 -2.61 5.45 13.01
C TRP A 128 -2.94 4.09 12.38
N ALA A 129 -1.95 3.19 12.25
CA ALA A 129 -2.18 1.82 11.80
C ALA A 129 -3.16 1.09 12.73
N LYS A 130 -2.98 1.23 14.06
CA LYS A 130 -3.88 0.69 15.09
C LYS A 130 -5.31 1.26 14.98
N GLU A 131 -5.45 2.58 14.83
CA GLU A 131 -6.74 3.23 14.62
C GLU A 131 -7.47 2.67 13.39
N LEU A 132 -6.75 2.52 12.26
CA LEU A 132 -7.30 1.96 11.03
C LEU A 132 -7.69 0.49 11.20
N THR A 133 -6.90 -0.31 11.93
CA THR A 133 -7.25 -1.71 12.23
C THR A 133 -8.52 -1.82 13.06
N ALA A 134 -8.73 -0.92 14.03
CA ALA A 134 -9.99 -0.87 14.76
C ALA A 134 -11.17 -0.57 13.83
N SER A 135 -11.04 0.39 12.91
CA SER A 135 -12.06 0.64 11.88
C SER A 135 -12.27 -0.56 10.96
N VAL A 136 -11.21 -1.34 10.66
CA VAL A 136 -11.35 -2.55 9.85
C VAL A 136 -12.26 -3.57 10.54
N ASN A 137 -12.11 -3.74 11.85
CA ASN A 137 -12.96 -4.64 12.63
C ASN A 137 -14.42 -4.19 12.63
N GLU A 138 -14.69 -2.90 12.80
CA GLU A 138 -16.07 -2.37 12.78
C GLU A 138 -16.75 -2.53 11.41
N LEU A 139 -16.00 -2.31 10.32
CA LEU A 139 -16.59 -2.17 8.99
C LEU A 139 -16.62 -3.48 8.19
N PHE A 140 -15.63 -4.35 8.38
CA PHE A 140 -15.39 -5.47 7.46
C PHE A 140 -15.43 -6.85 8.12
N TRP A 141 -15.34 -6.95 9.45
CA TRP A 141 -15.31 -8.25 10.12
C TRP A 141 -16.60 -9.06 9.93
N ASP A 142 -16.45 -10.34 9.60
CA ASP A 142 -17.51 -11.34 9.54
C ASP A 142 -17.39 -12.29 10.73
N GLU A 143 -18.21 -12.08 11.76
CA GLU A 143 -18.24 -12.94 12.95
C GLU A 143 -18.52 -14.42 12.61
N LYS A 144 -19.30 -14.68 11.56
CA LYS A 144 -19.65 -16.07 11.18
C LYS A 144 -18.57 -16.71 10.33
N GLY A 145 -18.02 -15.94 9.39
CA GLY A 145 -16.97 -16.40 8.47
C GLY A 145 -15.56 -16.36 9.05
N GLU A 146 -15.40 -15.67 10.19
CA GLU A 146 -14.14 -15.37 10.91
C GLU A 146 -13.06 -14.77 9.99
N ARG A 147 -13.51 -13.88 9.09
CA ARG A 147 -12.72 -13.27 8.01
C ARG A 147 -13.25 -11.88 7.69
N PHE A 148 -12.58 -11.17 6.79
CA PHE A 148 -12.97 -9.82 6.42
C PHE A 148 -13.67 -9.78 5.05
N PHE A 149 -14.83 -9.15 4.99
CA PHE A 149 -15.48 -8.77 3.75
C PHE A 149 -14.67 -7.72 3.01
N TYR A 150 -14.75 -7.73 1.68
CA TYR A 150 -14.08 -6.74 0.84
C TYR A 150 -14.74 -5.36 0.94
N SER A 151 -16.08 -5.31 0.98
CA SER A 151 -16.85 -4.08 1.12
C SER A 151 -17.27 -3.82 2.56
N GLY A 152 -17.26 -2.55 2.97
CA GLY A 152 -17.72 -2.14 4.31
C GLY A 152 -19.20 -2.43 4.52
N SER A 153 -19.59 -2.61 5.78
CA SER A 153 -20.99 -2.76 6.22
C SER A 153 -21.84 -1.50 6.01
N ASP A 154 -21.18 -0.35 5.81
CA ASP A 154 -21.75 0.96 5.54
C ASP A 154 -21.91 1.29 4.04
N ALA A 155 -21.48 0.38 3.16
CA ALA A 155 -21.65 0.51 1.72
C ALA A 155 -23.09 0.18 1.29
N GLU A 156 -23.42 0.44 0.02
CA GLU A 156 -24.71 0.05 -0.55
C GLU A 156 -24.99 -1.45 -0.28
N GLU A 157 -26.22 -1.76 0.10
CA GLU A 157 -26.60 -3.12 0.49
C GLU A 157 -26.52 -4.05 -0.72
N LEU A 158 -25.47 -4.87 -0.77
CA LEU A 158 -25.25 -5.86 -1.81
C LEU A 158 -25.98 -7.17 -1.46
N ILE A 159 -26.45 -7.89 -2.49
CA ILE A 159 -27.03 -9.24 -2.35
C ILE A 159 -26.07 -10.20 -1.60
N ALA A 160 -24.77 -10.04 -1.84
CA ALA A 160 -23.71 -10.70 -1.10
C ALA A 160 -22.46 -9.81 -1.06
N ARG A 161 -21.79 -9.77 0.09
CA ARG A 161 -20.47 -9.14 0.21
C ARG A 161 -19.39 -10.13 -0.20
N ASN A 162 -18.51 -9.72 -1.08
CA ASN A 162 -17.41 -10.55 -1.57
C ASN A 162 -16.31 -10.72 -0.51
N LEU A 163 -15.61 -11.84 -0.57
CA LEU A 163 -14.36 -12.09 0.16
C LEU A 163 -13.21 -12.11 -0.84
N GLU A 164 -12.13 -11.41 -0.52
CA GLU A 164 -10.90 -11.46 -1.30
C GLU A 164 -9.82 -12.20 -0.50
N LEU A 165 -9.71 -13.49 -0.78
CA LEU A 165 -8.79 -14.40 -0.09
C LEU A 165 -7.59 -14.80 -0.96
N HIS A 166 -7.73 -14.72 -2.28
CA HIS A 166 -6.73 -15.16 -3.23
C HIS A 166 -5.98 -13.95 -3.80
N ASP A 167 -4.75 -14.18 -4.20
CA ASP A 167 -3.91 -13.21 -4.89
C ASP A 167 -4.34 -13.08 -6.35
N GLY A 168 -4.40 -11.84 -6.81
CA GLY A 168 -4.57 -11.49 -8.22
C GLY A 168 -3.31 -10.85 -8.76
N VAL A 169 -3.45 -9.66 -9.35
CA VAL A 169 -2.31 -8.79 -9.67
C VAL A 169 -1.66 -8.25 -8.38
N LEU A 170 -2.46 -8.11 -7.32
CA LEU A 170 -2.04 -7.65 -6.00
C LEU A 170 -2.37 -8.74 -4.95
N PRO A 171 -1.69 -8.73 -3.79
CA PRO A 171 -1.96 -9.67 -2.70
C PRO A 171 -3.40 -9.57 -2.18
N GLY A 172 -4.04 -10.70 -1.87
CA GLY A 172 -5.41 -10.69 -1.37
C GLY A 172 -5.53 -9.90 -0.07
N SER A 173 -6.50 -8.98 0.02
CA SER A 173 -6.64 -8.07 1.18
C SER A 173 -6.78 -8.78 2.53
N ASN A 174 -7.43 -9.94 2.59
CA ASN A 174 -7.45 -10.77 3.82
C ASN A 174 -6.06 -11.26 4.20
N SER A 175 -5.24 -11.72 3.25
CA SER A 175 -3.89 -12.22 3.56
C SER A 175 -2.98 -11.12 4.09
N VAL A 176 -3.09 -9.90 3.55
CA VAL A 176 -2.36 -8.74 4.08
C VAL A 176 -2.87 -8.36 5.46
N MET A 177 -4.20 -8.40 5.70
CA MET A 177 -4.74 -8.16 7.03
C MET A 177 -4.26 -9.16 8.08
N ILE A 178 -4.14 -10.45 7.75
CA ILE A 178 -3.56 -11.44 8.69
C ILE A 178 -2.14 -11.01 9.08
N ALA A 179 -1.30 -10.64 8.11
CA ALA A 179 0.06 -10.17 8.39
C ALA A 179 0.05 -8.92 9.27
N ASN A 180 -0.80 -7.94 8.95
CA ASN A 180 -0.91 -6.70 9.70
C ASN A 180 -1.33 -6.94 11.15
N LEU A 181 -2.34 -7.78 11.38
CA LEU A 181 -2.83 -8.12 12.72
C LEU A 181 -1.73 -8.80 13.56
N LEU A 182 -1.00 -9.76 12.99
CA LEU A 182 0.12 -10.42 13.68
C LEU A 182 1.22 -9.42 14.05
N ASN A 183 1.59 -8.53 13.12
CA ASN A 183 2.61 -7.52 13.33
C ASN A 183 2.19 -6.49 14.39
N LEU A 184 0.95 -6.01 14.33
CA LEU A 184 0.43 -5.03 15.29
C LEU A 184 0.23 -5.65 16.67
N ALA A 185 -0.23 -6.89 16.78
CA ALA A 185 -0.32 -7.60 18.05
C ALA A 185 1.07 -7.74 18.71
N ALA A 186 2.11 -8.05 17.93
CA ALA A 186 3.49 -8.10 18.41
C ALA A 186 4.03 -6.71 18.81
N ALA A 187 3.53 -5.63 18.20
CA ALA A 187 3.92 -4.24 18.45
C ALA A 187 3.10 -3.54 19.56
N GLY A 188 2.47 -4.32 20.46
CA GLY A 188 1.67 -3.78 21.57
C GLY A 188 0.30 -3.23 21.16
N GLY A 189 -0.25 -3.77 20.08
CA GLY A 189 -1.65 -3.60 19.70
C GLY A 189 -2.61 -4.41 20.55
N ASP A 190 -3.87 -4.49 20.13
CA ASP A 190 -4.89 -5.28 20.82
C ASP A 190 -4.51 -6.78 20.84
N PRO A 191 -4.48 -7.45 22.00
CA PRO A 191 -4.18 -8.88 22.07
C PRO A 191 -5.18 -9.74 21.26
N GLU A 192 -6.41 -9.29 21.08
CA GLU A 192 -7.43 -10.01 20.30
C GLU A 192 -7.07 -10.10 18.81
N TRP A 193 -6.27 -9.16 18.29
CA TRP A 193 -5.84 -9.18 16.89
C TRP A 193 -5.03 -10.42 16.53
N ARG A 194 -4.26 -10.97 17.48
CA ARG A 194 -3.56 -12.22 17.25
C ARG A 194 -4.53 -13.37 17.05
N GLU A 195 -5.51 -13.53 17.94
CA GLU A 195 -6.52 -14.58 17.84
C GLU A 195 -7.34 -14.42 16.54
N GLN A 196 -7.68 -13.19 16.20
CA GLN A 196 -8.39 -12.87 14.96
C GLN A 196 -7.59 -13.27 13.72
N ALA A 197 -6.29 -12.97 13.70
CA ALA A 197 -5.38 -13.39 12.63
C ALA A 197 -5.32 -14.92 12.52
N GLU A 198 -5.20 -15.63 13.65
CA GLU A 198 -5.14 -17.09 13.70
C GLU A 198 -6.45 -17.74 13.20
N LYS A 199 -7.61 -17.17 13.55
CA LYS A 199 -8.93 -17.59 13.03
C LYS A 199 -9.03 -17.42 11.51
N THR A 200 -8.72 -16.22 11.01
CA THR A 200 -8.74 -15.91 9.57
C THR A 200 -7.75 -16.79 8.81
N LEU A 201 -6.56 -17.03 9.38
CA LEU A 201 -5.58 -17.97 8.87
C LEU A 201 -6.20 -19.38 8.82
N GLY A 202 -6.68 -19.95 9.93
CA GLY A 202 -7.28 -21.28 9.96
C GLY A 202 -8.40 -21.50 8.91
N ARG A 203 -9.26 -20.49 8.68
CA ARG A 203 -10.33 -20.54 7.67
C ARG A 203 -9.82 -20.53 6.22
N GLY A 204 -8.67 -19.89 5.96
CA GLY A 204 -8.05 -19.82 4.64
C GLY A 204 -7.27 -21.09 4.25
N ALA A 205 -6.78 -21.87 5.23
CA ALA A 205 -5.85 -22.97 5.00
C ALA A 205 -6.40 -24.05 4.06
N GLY A 206 -7.69 -24.38 4.18
CA GLY A 206 -8.35 -25.35 3.31
C GLY A 206 -8.47 -24.91 1.84
N PHE A 207 -8.49 -23.59 1.58
CA PHE A 207 -8.48 -23.05 0.22
C PHE A 207 -7.07 -23.06 -0.36
N ALA A 208 -6.09 -22.59 0.41
CA ALA A 208 -4.68 -22.57 0.02
C ALA A 208 -4.14 -23.99 -0.28
N ALA A 209 -4.55 -25.00 0.49
CA ALA A 209 -4.17 -26.39 0.25
C ALA A 209 -4.68 -26.96 -1.08
N LYS A 210 -5.80 -26.45 -1.59
CA LYS A 210 -6.37 -26.90 -2.88
C LYS A 210 -5.76 -26.18 -4.08
N THR A 211 -5.39 -24.91 -3.92
CA THR A 211 -4.94 -24.08 -5.04
C THR A 211 -3.81 -23.13 -4.65
N ALA A 212 -2.69 -23.67 -4.14
CA ALA A 212 -1.59 -22.91 -3.54
C ALA A 212 -1.10 -21.69 -4.36
N LEU A 213 -1.05 -21.80 -5.68
CA LEU A 213 -0.59 -20.72 -6.57
C LEU A 213 -1.46 -19.45 -6.53
N LEU A 214 -2.70 -19.56 -6.08
CA LEU A 214 -3.60 -18.41 -5.91
C LEU A 214 -3.53 -17.82 -4.49
N TYR A 215 -2.69 -18.35 -3.61
CA TYR A 215 -2.65 -17.97 -2.19
C TYR A 215 -1.20 -17.79 -1.71
N LEU A 216 -0.32 -17.28 -2.57
CA LEU A 216 1.11 -17.17 -2.30
C LEU A 216 1.41 -16.23 -1.13
N HIS A 217 0.77 -15.05 -1.05
CA HIS A 217 0.94 -14.13 0.07
C HIS A 217 0.35 -14.71 1.35
N TYR A 218 -0.78 -15.40 1.26
CA TYR A 218 -1.35 -16.12 2.40
C TYR A 218 -0.36 -17.19 2.92
N LEU A 219 0.25 -17.96 2.02
CA LEU A 219 1.22 -19.00 2.36
C LEU A 219 2.53 -18.43 2.91
N SER A 220 2.98 -17.26 2.45
CA SER A 220 4.14 -16.60 3.05
C SER A 220 3.85 -16.18 4.49
N VAL A 221 2.67 -15.62 4.76
CA VAL A 221 2.24 -15.27 6.12
C VAL A 221 2.13 -16.51 7.00
N LEU A 222 1.60 -17.62 6.48
CA LEU A 222 1.57 -18.89 7.19
C LEU A 222 2.99 -19.40 7.50
N SER A 223 3.91 -19.28 6.55
CA SER A 223 5.31 -19.67 6.72
C SER A 223 6.03 -18.82 7.77
N ASP A 224 5.74 -17.51 7.83
CA ASP A 224 6.34 -16.60 8.81
C ASP A 224 5.73 -16.81 10.22
N TYR A 225 4.47 -17.26 10.28
CA TYR A 225 3.77 -17.53 11.53
C TYR A 225 4.19 -18.86 12.19
N LEU A 226 4.46 -19.89 11.38
CA LEU A 226 4.88 -21.20 11.88
C LEU A 226 6.38 -21.19 12.23
N PRO A 227 6.78 -21.83 13.35
CA PRO A 227 8.18 -21.91 13.78
C PRO A 227 9.05 -22.84 12.91
#